data_AF-A0A9Q1GYZ8-F1
#
_entry.id   AF-A0A9Q1GYZ8-F1
#
_cell.length_a   1.000
_cell.length_b   1.000
_cell.length_c   1.000
_cell.angle_alpha   90.00
_cell.angle_beta   90.00
_cell.angle_gamma   90.00
#
_symmetry.space_group_name_H-M   'P 1'
#
loop_
_entity.id
_entity.type
_entity.pdbx_description
1 polymer ?
#
loop_
_entity_poly.entity_id
_entity_poly.type
_entity_poly.pdbx_seq_one_letter_code
_entity_poly.pdbx_strand_id
1 'polypeptide(L)'
;MPIDVIVFNAVFKFMDSIVCFKASKRALSDKQDEAVDEQIAPEHNVDENTSSEGESSDVFIQHCMSSHELKEDDIELVLEFDWVHLRIGYRHYEMNTVRSYFEIIWEVFMKDLAFAMGFCSEAAQQYAKKGSDHHKSGELLCILCHGTIEELLVPYVRMCKAANHYPTPTGYLNWTKAVKSPKYQYAQEQILTYAQSILNFRKGVRHNKKELIMAGKFKHSPIFHGRNHPKYQQIELIEGRNDILMPPKVKQFVHKFQAVSQSGQIDRCEDMDFQLENLNKRSKVWTPKGVPSESDWMRAFRNLEKLDKLRLTTLERMGCNDPKGVIRASSSHTPQETEILE
;
A
#
# COMPACT_ATOMS: atom_id res chain seq x y z
N MET A 1 15.42 25.02 29.13
CA MET A 1 14.89 23.77 28.54
C MET A 1 15.93 23.21 27.59
N PRO A 2 16.25 21.91 27.63
CA PRO A 2 17.17 21.31 26.67
C PRO A 2 16.61 21.48 25.26
N ILE A 3 17.48 21.84 24.32
CA ILE A 3 17.17 22.02 22.88
C ILE A 3 16.44 20.79 22.32
N ASP A 4 16.75 19.61 22.86
CA ASP A 4 16.20 18.31 22.45
C ASP A 4 14.68 18.20 22.69
N VAL A 5 14.14 18.77 23.76
CA VAL A 5 12.70 18.65 24.09
C VAL A 5 11.85 19.59 23.22
N ILE A 6 12.43 20.71 22.78
CA ILE A 6 11.75 21.68 21.89
C ILE A 6 11.79 21.18 20.46
N VAL A 7 12.92 20.65 19.99
CA VAL A 7 13.04 20.04 18.65
C VAL A 7 12.13 18.83 18.53
N PHE A 8 12.12 17.92 19.51
CA PHE A 8 11.31 16.70 19.46
C PHE A 8 9.79 16.98 19.45
N ASN A 9 9.30 17.88 20.31
CA ASN A 9 7.88 18.26 20.33
C ASN A 9 7.46 19.12 19.13
N ALA A 10 8.37 19.95 18.60
CA ALA A 10 8.12 20.72 17.39
C ALA A 10 8.05 19.80 16.18
N VAL A 11 8.97 18.83 16.03
CA VAL A 11 9.01 17.86 14.93
C VAL A 11 7.74 17.01 14.90
N PHE A 12 7.31 16.45 16.03
CA PHE A 12 6.11 15.61 16.07
C PHE A 12 4.83 16.39 15.69
N LYS A 13 4.64 17.59 16.26
CA LYS A 13 3.48 18.46 15.92
C LYS A 13 3.58 19.03 14.49
N PHE A 14 4.78 19.27 14.00
CA PHE A 14 5.06 19.77 12.65
C PHE A 14 4.78 18.69 11.59
N MET A 15 5.10 17.44 11.87
CA MET A 15 4.83 16.31 10.98
C MET A 15 3.33 15.99 10.90
N ASP A 16 2.62 15.98 12.02
CA ASP A 16 1.15 15.83 12.02
C ASP A 16 0.46 17.02 11.33
N SER A 17 0.96 18.25 11.52
CA SER A 17 0.40 19.46 10.90
C SER A 17 0.62 19.55 9.39
N ILE A 18 1.79 19.17 8.86
CA ILE A 18 2.06 19.20 7.40
C ILE A 18 1.23 18.16 6.65
N VAL A 19 1.01 16.98 7.26
CA VAL A 19 0.19 15.91 6.67
C VAL A 19 -1.29 16.33 6.64
N CYS A 20 -1.82 16.90 7.71
CA CYS A 20 -3.20 17.41 7.74
C CYS A 20 -3.40 18.63 6.81
N PHE A 21 -2.44 19.55 6.72
CA PHE A 21 -2.59 20.77 5.93
C PHE A 21 -2.58 20.52 4.41
N LYS A 22 -1.75 19.58 3.92
CA LYS A 22 -1.73 19.22 2.48
C LYS A 22 -2.94 18.39 2.05
N ALA A 23 -3.46 17.53 2.92
CA ALA A 23 -4.68 16.75 2.64
C ALA A 23 -5.93 17.63 2.65
N SER A 24 -6.05 18.54 3.63
CA SER A 24 -7.23 19.41 3.77
C SER A 24 -7.32 20.49 2.70
N LYS A 25 -6.18 21.01 2.19
CA LYS A 25 -6.18 22.04 1.14
C LYS A 25 -6.58 21.51 -0.25
N ARG A 26 -6.38 20.21 -0.53
CA ARG A 26 -6.86 19.55 -1.75
C ARG A 26 -8.37 19.28 -1.69
N ALA A 27 -8.86 18.74 -0.58
CA ALA A 27 -10.29 18.49 -0.38
C ALA A 27 -11.17 19.76 -0.39
N LEU A 28 -10.58 20.94 -0.19
CA LEU A 28 -11.26 22.24 -0.29
C LEU A 28 -11.17 22.85 -1.71
N SER A 29 -10.12 22.53 -2.46
CA SER A 29 -9.97 22.93 -3.88
C SER A 29 -10.97 22.17 -4.74
N ASP A 30 -11.08 20.85 -4.54
CA ASP A 30 -11.96 19.97 -5.33
C ASP A 30 -13.46 20.26 -5.09
N LYS A 31 -13.81 20.96 -4.00
CA LYS A 31 -15.19 21.39 -3.69
C LYS A 31 -15.57 22.76 -4.26
N GLN A 32 -14.60 23.56 -4.69
CA GLN A 32 -14.89 24.88 -5.28
C GLN A 32 -15.06 24.80 -6.80
N ASP A 33 -14.53 23.74 -7.44
CA ASP A 33 -14.65 23.53 -8.89
C ASP A 33 -15.93 22.78 -9.31
N GLU A 34 -16.69 22.20 -8.35
CA GLU A 34 -17.98 21.51 -8.62
C GLU A 34 -19.20 22.46 -8.68
N ALA A 35 -19.02 23.78 -8.57
CA ALA A 35 -20.13 24.73 -8.43
C ALA A 35 -20.40 25.64 -9.65
N VAL A 36 -19.80 25.38 -10.82
CA VAL A 36 -20.05 26.21 -12.02
C VAL A 36 -20.33 25.34 -13.26
N ASP A 37 -21.49 25.62 -13.84
CA ASP A 37 -22.03 25.25 -15.16
C ASP A 37 -22.73 23.90 -15.34
N GLU A 38 -24.02 23.94 -14.99
CA GLU A 38 -25.09 23.14 -15.59
C GLU A 38 -25.95 24.08 -16.47
N GLN A 39 -25.80 24.04 -17.81
CA GLN A 39 -26.83 24.47 -18.76
C GLN A 39 -26.81 23.58 -20.02
N ILE A 40 -27.99 23.08 -20.36
CA ILE A 40 -28.32 22.02 -21.32
C ILE A 40 -28.75 22.61 -22.69
N ALA A 41 -28.45 21.92 -23.80
CA ALA A 41 -29.36 21.50 -24.91
C ALA A 41 -28.64 21.45 -26.31
N PRO A 42 -29.23 20.87 -27.39
CA PRO A 42 -29.19 19.43 -27.73
C PRO A 42 -28.70 19.11 -29.17
N GLU A 43 -28.46 17.82 -29.42
CA GLU A 43 -28.47 17.05 -30.69
C GLU A 43 -27.70 17.56 -31.94
N HIS A 44 -26.72 16.76 -32.40
CA HIS A 44 -26.71 16.22 -33.76
C HIS A 44 -25.85 14.94 -33.89
N ASN A 45 -26.41 13.95 -34.58
CA ASN A 45 -25.92 12.59 -34.83
C ASN A 45 -24.71 12.50 -35.80
N VAL A 46 -24.13 11.29 -35.80
CA VAL A 46 -23.25 10.64 -36.83
C VAL A 46 -21.74 10.92 -36.58
N ASP A 47 -20.85 9.97 -36.27
CA ASP A 47 -20.58 8.68 -36.92
C ASP A 47 -19.65 7.78 -36.06
N GLU A 48 -19.68 6.49 -36.36
CA GLU A 48 -19.00 5.36 -35.70
C GLU A 48 -17.48 5.25 -36.04
N ASN A 49 -16.81 4.35 -35.29
CA ASN A 49 -15.43 3.82 -35.40
C ASN A 49 -14.37 4.54 -34.53
N THR A 50 -13.64 3.90 -33.62
CA THR A 50 -13.07 2.54 -33.61
C THR A 50 -12.81 2.09 -32.16
N SER A 51 -13.29 0.90 -31.79
CA SER A 51 -13.02 0.22 -30.52
C SER A 51 -11.77 -0.66 -30.65
N SER A 52 -10.75 -0.40 -29.84
CA SER A 52 -9.52 -1.22 -29.74
C SER A 52 -9.65 -2.42 -28.79
N GLU A 53 -10.89 -2.90 -28.56
CA GLU A 53 -11.16 -4.06 -27.70
C GLU A 53 -11.22 -5.39 -28.49
N GLY A 54 -11.22 -5.35 -29.83
CA GLY A 54 -11.29 -6.55 -30.68
C GLY A 54 -9.99 -7.33 -30.84
N GLU A 55 -8.82 -6.68 -30.87
CA GLU A 55 -7.58 -7.35 -31.29
C GLU A 55 -7.03 -8.39 -30.28
N SER A 56 -7.31 -8.24 -28.98
CA SER A 56 -6.79 -9.18 -27.97
C SER A 56 -7.60 -10.48 -27.86
N SER A 57 -8.88 -10.44 -28.22
CA SER A 57 -9.77 -11.59 -28.26
C SER A 57 -9.33 -12.55 -29.36
N ASP A 58 -9.08 -11.99 -30.55
CA ASP A 58 -8.76 -12.76 -31.75
C ASP A 58 -7.45 -13.54 -31.63
N VAL A 59 -6.42 -12.96 -30.99
CA VAL A 59 -5.13 -13.64 -30.79
C VAL A 59 -5.26 -14.84 -29.84
N PHE A 60 -6.08 -14.73 -28.80
CA PHE A 60 -6.32 -15.82 -27.86
C PHE A 60 -7.14 -16.94 -28.52
N ILE A 61 -8.20 -16.59 -29.23
CA ILE A 61 -9.03 -17.53 -30.00
C ILE A 61 -8.16 -18.27 -31.03
N GLN A 62 -7.31 -17.55 -31.77
CA GLN A 62 -6.40 -18.14 -32.75
C GLN A 62 -5.40 -19.14 -32.12
N HIS A 63 -4.88 -18.83 -30.92
CA HIS A 63 -4.02 -19.75 -30.18
C HIS A 63 -4.78 -21.02 -29.75
N CYS A 64 -6.00 -20.85 -29.21
CA CYS A 64 -6.84 -21.96 -28.79
C CYS A 64 -7.22 -22.88 -29.96
N MET A 65 -7.59 -22.31 -31.11
CA MET A 65 -7.92 -23.09 -32.31
C MET A 65 -6.71 -23.84 -32.88
N SER A 66 -5.53 -23.21 -32.88
CA SER A 66 -4.31 -23.80 -33.46
C SER A 66 -3.62 -24.84 -32.56
N SER A 67 -3.76 -24.72 -31.24
CA SER A 67 -3.00 -25.53 -30.28
C SER A 67 -3.85 -26.58 -29.54
N HIS A 68 -5.18 -26.47 -29.59
CA HIS A 68 -6.08 -27.30 -28.77
C HIS A 68 -7.22 -28.00 -29.53
N GLU A 69 -7.24 -27.99 -30.87
CA GLU A 69 -8.28 -28.62 -31.71
C GLU A 69 -9.73 -28.16 -31.39
N LEU A 70 -9.88 -26.96 -30.81
CA LEU A 70 -11.18 -26.38 -30.47
C LEU A 70 -11.75 -25.61 -31.67
N LYS A 71 -13.06 -25.73 -31.94
CA LYS A 71 -13.76 -24.87 -32.89
C LYS A 71 -14.11 -23.55 -32.22
N GLU A 72 -14.34 -22.50 -33.01
CA GLU A 72 -14.68 -21.15 -32.52
C GLU A 72 -15.93 -21.18 -31.62
N ASP A 73 -16.89 -22.06 -31.93
CA ASP A 73 -18.12 -22.29 -31.15
C ASP A 73 -17.92 -23.14 -29.88
N ASP A 74 -16.75 -23.77 -29.69
CA ASP A 74 -16.45 -24.61 -28.51
C ASP A 74 -15.91 -23.81 -27.32
N ILE A 75 -15.59 -22.52 -27.53
CA ILE A 75 -15.06 -21.63 -26.48
C ILE A 75 -16.20 -20.76 -25.99
N GLU A 76 -17.05 -21.31 -25.11
CA GLU A 76 -17.98 -20.49 -24.35
C GLU A 76 -17.15 -19.55 -23.46
N LEU A 77 -17.27 -18.24 -23.69
CA LEU A 77 -16.62 -17.24 -22.86
C LEU A 77 -17.36 -17.17 -21.52
N VAL A 78 -17.08 -18.15 -20.67
CA VAL A 78 -17.64 -18.23 -19.33
C VAL A 78 -16.94 -17.16 -18.50
N LEU A 79 -17.69 -16.12 -18.13
CA LEU A 79 -17.27 -15.17 -17.10
C LEU A 79 -17.37 -15.82 -15.72
N GLU A 80 -16.67 -16.95 -15.52
CA GLU A 80 -16.74 -17.78 -14.30
C GLU A 80 -16.40 -16.99 -13.02
N PHE A 81 -15.76 -15.84 -13.20
CA PHE A 81 -15.26 -14.97 -12.13
C PHE A 81 -15.68 -13.49 -12.29
N ASP A 82 -16.78 -13.18 -12.99
CA ASP A 82 -17.34 -11.81 -13.04
C ASP A 82 -17.67 -11.22 -11.66
N TRP A 83 -17.96 -12.09 -10.69
CA TRP A 83 -18.15 -11.76 -9.29
C TRP A 83 -16.83 -11.51 -8.52
N VAL A 84 -15.67 -11.74 -9.13
CA VAL A 84 -14.35 -11.56 -8.49
C VAL A 84 -13.73 -10.21 -8.84
N HIS A 85 -13.63 -9.34 -7.85
CA HIS A 85 -12.92 -8.06 -7.97
C HIS A 85 -11.43 -8.22 -7.61
N LEU A 86 -10.55 -8.22 -8.61
CA LEU A 86 -9.10 -8.27 -8.41
C LEU A 86 -8.54 -6.89 -8.03
N ARG A 87 -7.64 -6.88 -7.04
CA ARG A 87 -6.90 -5.69 -6.58
C ARG A 87 -5.42 -5.99 -6.43
N ILE A 88 -4.60 -4.95 -6.57
CA ILE A 88 -3.18 -4.97 -6.22
C ILE A 88 -3.06 -5.16 -4.72
N GLY A 89 -2.33 -6.19 -4.33
CA GLY A 89 -1.89 -6.36 -2.96
C GLY A 89 -0.94 -5.24 -2.53
N TYR A 90 -1.32 -4.48 -1.50
CA TYR A 90 -0.53 -3.36 -1.00
C TYR A 90 0.81 -3.77 -0.41
N ARG A 91 0.96 -5.02 0.03
CA ARG A 91 2.28 -5.55 0.40
C ARG A 91 3.25 -5.49 -0.76
N HIS A 92 2.83 -6.05 -1.89
CA HIS A 92 3.69 -6.17 -3.06
C HIS A 92 3.99 -4.80 -3.63
N TYR A 93 2.99 -3.92 -3.63
CA TYR A 93 3.15 -2.53 -4.00
C TYR A 93 4.20 -1.82 -3.13
N GLU A 94 4.08 -1.94 -1.81
CA GLU A 94 5.03 -1.37 -0.85
C GLU A 94 6.43 -1.95 -1.01
N MET A 95 6.56 -3.29 -1.05
CA MET A 95 7.85 -3.98 -1.20
C MET A 95 8.59 -3.51 -2.44
N ASN A 96 7.90 -3.45 -3.58
CA ASN A 96 8.49 -2.99 -4.82
C ASN A 96 8.86 -1.51 -4.76
N THR A 97 7.99 -0.66 -4.19
CA THR A 97 8.27 0.77 -4.01
C THR A 97 9.52 1.00 -3.15
N VAL A 98 9.59 0.36 -1.98
CA VAL A 98 10.72 0.49 -1.05
C VAL A 98 12.01 0.04 -1.70
N ARG A 99 11.97 -1.08 -2.43
CA ARG A 99 13.12 -1.57 -3.19
C ARG A 99 13.57 -0.59 -4.27
N SER A 100 12.65 -0.05 -5.06
CA SER A 100 12.95 1.00 -6.05
C SER A 100 13.60 2.21 -5.40
N TYR A 101 13.02 2.67 -4.29
CA TYR A 101 13.50 3.82 -3.56
C TYR A 101 14.92 3.59 -3.04
N PHE A 102 15.16 2.47 -2.35
CA PHE A 102 16.48 2.12 -1.83
C PHE A 102 17.55 2.06 -2.91
N GLU A 103 17.23 1.54 -4.09
CA GLU A 103 18.17 1.53 -5.21
C GLU A 103 18.53 2.93 -5.70
N ILE A 104 17.56 3.85 -5.79
CA ILE A 104 17.78 5.24 -6.22
C ILE A 104 18.68 5.98 -5.24
N ILE A 105 18.42 5.84 -3.94
CA ILE A 105 19.14 6.59 -2.90
C ILE A 105 20.32 5.81 -2.29
N TRP A 106 20.73 4.71 -2.94
CA TRP A 106 21.65 3.75 -2.34
C TRP A 106 22.98 4.37 -1.95
N GLU A 107 23.66 4.98 -2.92
CA GLU A 107 25.00 5.54 -2.74
C GLU A 107 24.99 6.88 -1.98
N VAL A 108 23.82 7.50 -1.77
CA VAL A 108 23.72 8.81 -1.11
C VAL A 108 23.38 8.69 0.37
N PHE A 109 22.46 7.78 0.73
CA PHE A 109 21.98 7.66 2.11
C PHE A 109 22.01 6.21 2.62
N MET A 110 21.55 5.25 1.83
CA MET A 110 21.23 3.93 2.37
C MET A 110 22.43 3.06 2.67
N LYS A 111 23.51 3.16 1.89
CA LYS A 111 24.71 2.33 2.07
C LYS A 111 25.35 2.54 3.44
N ASP A 112 25.54 3.80 3.82
CA ASP A 112 26.14 4.19 5.10
C ASP A 112 25.18 3.88 6.26
N LEU A 113 23.88 4.15 6.07
CA LEU A 113 22.86 3.76 7.05
C LEU A 113 22.84 2.26 7.28
N ALA A 114 22.79 1.45 6.22
CA ALA A 114 22.80 0.00 6.31
C ALA A 114 24.07 -0.50 7.00
N PHE A 115 25.23 0.12 6.71
CA PHE A 115 26.48 -0.21 7.38
C PHE A 115 26.40 0.07 8.89
N ALA A 116 25.89 1.25 9.28
CA ALA A 116 25.68 1.62 10.68
C ALA A 116 24.68 0.70 11.40
N MET A 117 23.72 0.13 10.67
CA MET A 117 22.73 -0.84 11.17
C MET A 117 23.25 -2.29 11.19
N GLY A 118 24.54 -2.51 10.91
CA GLY A 118 25.20 -3.82 11.03
C GLY A 118 25.23 -4.64 9.75
N PHE A 119 24.78 -4.11 8.61
CA PHE A 119 24.93 -4.76 7.30
C PHE A 119 26.35 -4.53 6.76
N CYS A 120 27.38 -5.06 7.42
CA CYS A 120 28.77 -4.69 7.12
C CYS A 120 29.39 -5.40 5.91
N SER A 121 28.91 -6.58 5.52
CA SER A 121 29.44 -7.34 4.38
C SER A 121 28.75 -6.96 3.07
N GLU A 122 29.41 -7.19 1.93
CA GLU A 122 28.81 -6.94 0.60
C GLU A 122 27.50 -7.73 0.42
N ALA A 123 27.46 -8.98 0.85
CA ALA A 123 26.24 -9.79 0.82
C ALA A 123 25.11 -9.19 1.69
N ALA A 124 25.44 -8.69 2.88
CA ALA A 124 24.48 -8.04 3.77
C ALA A 124 23.97 -6.70 3.18
N GLN A 125 24.86 -5.91 2.57
CA GLN A 125 24.51 -4.69 1.85
C GLN A 125 23.57 -4.98 0.68
N GLN A 126 23.85 -6.01 -0.12
CA GLN A 126 22.97 -6.44 -1.21
C GLN A 126 21.62 -6.95 -0.70
N TYR A 127 21.61 -7.65 0.44
CA TYR A 127 20.38 -8.09 1.08
C TYR A 127 19.51 -6.90 1.53
N ALA A 128 20.12 -5.89 2.15
CA ALA A 128 19.44 -4.66 2.54
C ALA A 128 18.94 -3.86 1.32
N LYS A 129 19.78 -3.69 0.29
CA LYS A 129 19.44 -2.99 -0.96
C LYS A 129 18.24 -3.59 -1.67
N LYS A 130 18.19 -4.93 -1.74
CA LYS A 130 17.08 -5.66 -2.37
C LYS A 130 15.79 -5.62 -1.55
N GLY A 131 15.85 -5.16 -0.31
CA GLY A 131 14.71 -5.15 0.61
C GLY A 131 14.14 -6.55 0.86
N SER A 132 15.02 -7.56 0.95
CA SER A 132 14.61 -8.98 1.01
C SER A 132 13.78 -9.32 2.25
N ASP A 133 13.97 -8.58 3.35
CA ASP A 133 13.12 -8.62 4.54
C ASP A 133 12.29 -7.33 4.59
N HIS A 134 10.98 -7.48 4.45
CA HIS A 134 10.07 -6.34 4.42
C HIS A 134 10.01 -5.57 5.76
N HIS A 135 10.16 -6.26 6.89
CA HIS A 135 10.15 -5.64 8.21
C HIS A 135 11.41 -4.80 8.42
N LYS A 136 12.58 -5.39 8.17
CA LYS A 136 13.87 -4.67 8.27
C LYS A 136 13.94 -3.50 7.29
N SER A 137 13.42 -3.67 6.08
CA SER A 137 13.36 -2.59 5.09
C SER A 137 12.45 -1.45 5.56
N GLY A 138 11.34 -1.77 6.22
CA GLY A 138 10.48 -0.78 6.86
C GLY A 138 11.18 -0.03 7.98
N GLU A 139 11.92 -0.72 8.83
CA GLU A 139 12.71 -0.10 9.90
C GLU A 139 13.80 0.83 9.35
N LEU A 140 14.57 0.38 8.36
CA LEU A 140 15.58 1.19 7.69
C LEU A 140 14.96 2.46 7.07
N LEU A 141 13.80 2.35 6.43
CA LEU A 141 13.08 3.51 5.87
C LEU A 141 12.65 4.51 6.97
N CYS A 142 12.14 4.01 8.10
CA CYS A 142 11.77 4.85 9.24
C CYS A 142 12.98 5.58 9.82
N ILE A 143 14.10 4.88 10.02
CA ILE A 143 15.33 5.45 10.58
C ILE A 143 15.88 6.52 9.63
N LEU A 144 15.96 6.22 8.33
CA LEU A 144 16.35 7.18 7.32
C LEU A 144 15.48 8.44 7.39
N CYS A 145 14.16 8.26 7.37
CA CYS A 145 13.22 9.37 7.29
C CYS A 145 13.30 10.25 8.53
N HIS A 146 13.14 9.68 9.74
CA HIS A 146 13.14 10.46 10.97
C HIS A 146 14.51 11.09 11.24
N GLY A 147 15.60 10.33 11.10
CA GLY A 147 16.95 10.84 11.34
C GLY A 147 17.31 11.98 10.39
N THR A 148 16.92 11.89 9.11
CA THR A 148 17.25 12.96 8.15
C THR A 148 16.33 14.17 8.28
N ILE A 149 15.07 14.00 8.68
CA ILE A 149 14.14 15.13 8.90
C ILE A 149 14.66 16.05 9.99
N GLU A 150 15.16 15.49 11.09
CA GLU A 150 15.72 16.28 12.19
C GLU A 150 16.87 17.16 11.70
N GLU A 151 17.80 16.60 10.93
CA GLU A 151 18.93 17.34 10.36
C GLU A 151 18.52 18.38 9.31
N LEU A 152 17.50 18.10 8.50
CA LEU A 152 16.95 19.07 7.54
C LEU A 152 16.36 20.30 8.26
N LEU A 153 15.80 20.13 9.46
CA LEU A 153 15.19 21.24 10.20
C LEU A 153 16.22 22.14 10.90
N VAL A 154 17.42 21.62 11.22
CA VAL A 154 18.45 22.34 11.99
C VAL A 154 18.79 23.73 11.40
N PRO A 155 19.07 23.89 10.09
CA PRO A 155 19.41 25.19 9.53
C PRO A 155 18.30 26.24 9.70
N TYR A 156 17.05 25.83 9.49
CA TYR A 156 15.89 26.71 9.68
C TYR A 156 15.71 27.12 11.14
N VAL A 157 15.82 26.16 12.07
CA VAL A 157 15.71 26.42 13.50
C VAL A 157 16.82 27.37 13.97
N ARG A 158 18.05 27.18 13.50
CA ARG A 158 19.18 28.08 13.82
C ARG A 158 18.95 29.49 13.29
N MET A 159 18.43 29.64 12.07
CA MET A 159 18.07 30.94 11.50
C MET A 159 16.99 31.63 12.32
N CYS A 160 15.90 30.94 12.66
CA CYS A 160 14.83 31.46 13.51
C CYS A 160 15.37 31.91 14.87
N LYS A 161 16.23 31.10 15.50
CA LYS A 161 16.86 31.43 16.78
C LYS A 161 17.74 32.69 16.69
N ALA A 162 18.55 32.81 15.64
CA ALA A 162 19.39 33.99 15.42
C ALA A 162 18.56 35.28 15.20
N ALA A 163 17.39 35.14 14.57
CA ALA A 163 16.43 36.23 14.37
C ALA A 163 15.46 36.45 15.55
N ASN A 164 15.60 35.70 16.65
CA ASN A 164 14.67 35.70 17.79
C ASN A 164 13.20 35.44 17.40
N HIS A 165 12.98 34.60 16.39
CA HIS A 165 11.66 34.18 15.90
C HIS A 165 11.37 32.73 16.28
N TYR A 166 10.09 32.42 16.49
CA TYR A 166 9.65 31.04 16.74
C TYR A 166 9.57 30.24 15.42
N PRO A 167 10.16 29.03 15.33
CA PRO A 167 10.08 28.21 14.13
C PRO A 167 8.66 27.67 13.91
N THR A 168 8.17 27.70 12.67
CA THR A 168 6.83 27.20 12.32
C THR A 168 6.85 26.31 11.07
N PRO A 169 5.87 25.39 10.91
CA PRO A 169 5.69 24.61 9.68
C PRO A 169 5.63 25.44 8.41
N THR A 170 4.76 26.44 8.40
CA THR A 170 4.60 27.33 7.24
C THR A 170 5.88 28.12 6.98
N GLY A 171 6.56 28.57 8.04
CA GLY A 171 7.83 29.27 7.93
C GLY A 171 8.94 28.41 7.33
N TYR A 172 9.05 27.15 7.74
CA TYR A 172 10.00 26.21 7.13
C TYR A 172 9.69 25.98 5.65
N LEU A 173 8.44 25.69 5.31
CA LEU A 173 8.05 25.47 3.91
C LEU A 173 8.33 26.68 3.03
N ASN A 174 8.16 27.90 3.54
CA ASN A 174 8.53 29.11 2.81
C ASN A 174 10.05 29.31 2.72
N TRP A 175 10.77 29.07 3.82
CA TRP A 175 12.22 29.17 3.85
C TRP A 175 12.88 28.19 2.87
N THR A 176 12.41 26.95 2.79
CA THR A 176 12.96 25.94 1.85
C THR A 176 12.87 26.36 0.39
N LYS A 177 11.87 27.17 -0.01
CA LYS A 177 11.78 27.71 -1.37
C LYS A 177 12.93 28.68 -1.70
N ALA A 178 13.50 29.33 -0.68
CA ALA A 178 14.63 30.24 -0.83
C ALA A 178 15.99 29.52 -0.73
N VAL A 179 16.03 28.26 -0.27
CA VAL A 179 17.27 27.48 -0.18
C VAL A 179 17.73 27.10 -1.59
N LYS A 180 18.93 27.56 -1.98
CA LYS A 180 19.51 27.31 -3.31
C LYS A 180 20.46 26.11 -3.37
N SER A 181 20.78 25.48 -2.25
CA SER A 181 21.72 24.36 -2.21
C SER A 181 21.12 23.13 -2.91
N PRO A 182 21.71 22.64 -4.02
CA PRO A 182 21.16 21.48 -4.73
C PRO A 182 21.18 20.22 -3.87
N LYS A 183 22.19 20.06 -3.00
CA LYS A 183 22.29 18.94 -2.06
C LYS A 183 21.16 18.95 -1.03
N TYR A 184 20.84 20.14 -0.50
CA TYR A 184 19.75 20.30 0.44
C TYR A 184 18.41 20.02 -0.22
N GLN A 185 18.17 20.57 -1.41
CA GLN A 185 16.95 20.36 -2.18
C GLN A 185 16.74 18.87 -2.51
N TYR A 186 17.81 18.18 -2.93
CA TYR A 186 17.78 16.75 -3.17
C TYR A 186 17.41 15.97 -1.90
N ALA A 187 18.10 16.20 -0.78
CA ALA A 187 17.80 15.54 0.48
C ALA A 187 16.36 15.81 0.94
N GLN A 188 15.92 17.07 0.83
CA GLN A 188 14.56 17.46 1.15
C GLN A 188 13.54 16.71 0.30
N GLU A 189 13.74 16.62 -1.02
CA GLU A 189 12.84 15.92 -1.92
C GLU A 189 12.80 14.41 -1.61
N GLN A 190 13.98 13.78 -1.48
CA GLN A 190 14.07 12.36 -1.17
C GLN A 190 13.35 12.03 0.14
N ILE A 191 13.51 12.85 1.18
CA ILE A 191 13.01 12.53 2.51
C ILE A 191 11.57 13.01 2.72
N LEU A 192 11.28 14.29 2.49
CA LEU A 192 9.97 14.88 2.78
C LEU A 192 8.90 14.56 1.72
N THR A 193 9.31 14.27 0.49
CA THR A 193 8.36 13.88 -0.57
C THR A 193 8.27 12.36 -0.64
N TYR A 194 9.40 11.68 -0.88
CA TYR A 194 9.36 10.26 -1.21
C TYR A 194 9.34 9.35 0.02
N ALA A 195 10.33 9.40 0.91
CA ALA A 195 10.33 8.54 2.11
C ALA A 195 9.05 8.74 2.95
N GLN A 196 8.67 10.00 3.19
CA GLN A 196 7.46 10.31 3.94
C GLN A 196 6.18 9.82 3.27
N SER A 197 6.07 9.88 1.93
CA SER A 197 4.86 9.38 1.25
C SER A 197 4.75 7.86 1.32
N ILE A 198 5.87 7.13 1.29
CA ILE A 198 5.89 5.68 1.50
C ILE A 198 5.47 5.33 2.94
N LEU A 199 5.98 6.05 3.94
CA LEU A 199 5.55 5.87 5.33
C LEU A 199 4.06 6.21 5.54
N ASN A 200 3.57 7.25 4.86
CA ASN A 200 2.15 7.60 4.87
C ASN A 200 1.30 6.52 4.22
N PHE A 201 1.73 5.97 3.08
CA PHE A 201 1.07 4.82 2.46
C PHE A 201 0.94 3.66 3.46
N ARG A 202 2.06 3.27 4.10
CA ARG A 202 2.07 2.22 5.13
C ARG A 202 1.11 2.53 6.27
N LYS A 203 1.16 3.76 6.81
CA LYS A 203 0.26 4.21 7.88
C LYS A 203 -1.20 4.14 7.44
N GLY A 204 -1.49 4.49 6.17
CA GLY A 204 -2.80 4.38 5.55
C GLY A 204 -3.31 2.96 5.55
N VAL A 205 -2.49 1.99 5.12
CA VAL A 205 -2.82 0.56 5.19
C VAL A 205 -3.06 0.12 6.63
N ARG A 206 -2.14 0.45 7.55
CA ARG A 206 -2.23 0.04 8.96
C ARG A 206 -3.46 0.57 9.71
N HIS A 207 -4.03 1.70 9.25
CA HIS A 207 -5.20 2.32 9.85
C HIS A 207 -6.47 2.23 8.97
N ASN A 208 -6.40 1.48 7.86
CA ASN A 208 -7.47 1.40 6.87
C ASN A 208 -7.98 2.79 6.39
N LYS A 209 -7.07 3.71 6.08
CA LYS A 209 -7.37 5.08 5.61
C LYS A 209 -7.07 5.22 4.12
N LYS A 210 -8.09 5.04 3.28
CA LYS A 210 -7.96 5.03 1.82
C LYS A 210 -7.36 6.32 1.26
N GLU A 211 -7.75 7.48 1.78
CA GLU A 211 -7.27 8.78 1.30
C GLU A 211 -5.75 8.90 1.49
N LEU A 212 -5.25 8.37 2.62
CA LEU A 212 -3.82 8.37 2.93
C LEU A 212 -3.05 7.38 2.05
N ILE A 213 -3.64 6.22 1.75
CA ILE A 213 -3.09 5.24 0.80
C ILE A 213 -2.96 5.90 -0.58
N MET A 214 -4.04 6.49 -1.10
CA MET A 214 -4.06 7.12 -2.42
C MET A 214 -3.09 8.30 -2.51
N ALA A 215 -3.04 9.16 -1.48
CA ALA A 215 -2.10 10.28 -1.42
C ALA A 215 -0.64 9.80 -1.41
N GLY A 216 -0.35 8.69 -0.70
CA GLY A 216 0.93 8.00 -0.73
C GLY A 216 1.26 7.54 -2.15
N LYS A 217 0.44 6.64 -2.72
CA LYS A 217 0.63 6.07 -4.07
C LYS A 217 0.90 7.17 -5.09
N PHE A 218 0.06 8.20 -5.13
CA PHE A 218 0.21 9.32 -6.06
C PHE A 218 1.56 10.03 -5.93
N LYS A 219 2.09 10.18 -4.71
CA LYS A 219 3.34 10.90 -4.49
C LYS A 219 4.59 10.10 -4.79
N HIS A 220 4.60 8.80 -4.55
CA HIS A 220 5.74 7.95 -4.88
C HIS A 220 5.56 7.12 -6.15
N SER A 221 4.49 7.35 -6.93
CA SER A 221 4.28 6.68 -8.22
C SER A 221 5.45 6.86 -9.20
N PRO A 222 6.17 8.00 -9.27
CA PRO A 222 7.33 8.11 -10.17
C PRO A 222 8.45 7.13 -9.79
N ILE A 223 8.65 6.86 -8.50
CA ILE A 223 9.63 5.88 -8.02
C ILE A 223 9.18 4.46 -8.34
N PHE A 224 7.89 4.18 -8.10
CA PHE A 224 7.33 2.86 -8.33
C PHE A 224 7.38 2.49 -9.82
N HIS A 225 6.98 3.41 -10.70
CA HIS A 225 6.90 3.19 -12.14
C HIS A 225 8.22 3.38 -12.88
N GLY A 226 9.20 4.08 -12.29
CA GLY A 226 10.53 4.27 -12.88
C GLY A 226 11.30 2.97 -13.17
N ARG A 227 10.88 1.84 -12.58
CA ARG A 227 11.46 0.50 -12.85
C ARG A 227 10.82 -0.27 -14.01
N ASN A 228 9.94 0.37 -14.78
CA ASN A 228 9.19 -0.25 -15.87
C ASN A 228 8.41 -1.50 -15.40
N HIS A 229 7.31 -1.26 -14.69
CA HIS A 229 6.38 -2.27 -14.20
C HIS A 229 5.05 -2.21 -14.98
N PRO A 230 5.01 -2.56 -16.27
CA PRO A 230 3.85 -2.31 -17.15
C PRO A 230 2.59 -3.01 -16.66
N LYS A 231 2.71 -4.20 -16.06
CA LYS A 231 1.58 -4.93 -15.46
C LYS A 231 0.96 -4.15 -14.29
N TYR A 232 1.77 -3.55 -13.42
CA TYR A 232 1.24 -2.80 -12.28
C TYR A 232 0.61 -1.48 -12.72
N GLN A 233 1.10 -0.84 -13.79
CA GLN A 233 0.45 0.34 -14.39
C GLN A 233 -0.95 0.00 -14.90
N GLN A 234 -1.07 -1.11 -15.65
CA GLN A 234 -2.37 -1.58 -16.13
C GLN A 234 -3.32 -1.87 -14.98
N ILE A 235 -2.86 -2.57 -13.95
CA ILE A 235 -3.74 -2.89 -12.80
C ILE A 235 -4.13 -1.60 -12.05
N GLU A 236 -3.24 -0.62 -11.87
CA GLU A 236 -3.61 0.66 -11.24
C GLU A 236 -4.65 1.44 -12.04
N LEU A 237 -4.55 1.44 -13.38
CA LEU A 237 -5.53 2.07 -14.26
C LEU A 237 -6.89 1.37 -14.16
N ILE A 238 -6.90 0.03 -14.18
CA ILE A 238 -8.11 -0.77 -14.04
C ILE A 238 -8.73 -0.56 -12.65
N GLU A 239 -7.94 -0.54 -11.58
CA GLU A 239 -8.41 -0.23 -10.22
C GLU A 239 -9.02 1.16 -10.15
N GLY A 240 -8.38 2.17 -10.74
CA GLY A 240 -8.87 3.55 -10.77
C GLY A 240 -10.20 3.65 -11.50
N ARG A 241 -10.31 3.04 -12.69
CA ARG A 241 -11.57 2.93 -13.44
C ARG A 241 -12.65 2.24 -12.61
N ASN A 242 -12.33 1.08 -12.03
CA ASN A 242 -13.27 0.32 -11.22
C ASN A 242 -13.75 1.12 -10.01
N ASP A 243 -12.87 1.86 -9.32
CA ASP A 243 -13.26 2.67 -8.17
C ASP A 243 -14.25 3.81 -8.51
N ILE A 244 -14.19 4.32 -9.74
CA ILE A 244 -15.13 5.34 -10.25
C ILE A 244 -16.47 4.70 -10.62
N LEU A 245 -16.42 3.56 -11.31
CA LEU A 245 -17.61 2.87 -11.82
C LEU A 245 -18.34 2.02 -10.77
N MET A 246 -17.70 1.74 -9.64
CA MET A 246 -18.22 0.84 -8.61
C MET A 246 -19.49 1.40 -7.96
N PRO A 247 -20.57 0.61 -7.85
CA PRO A 247 -21.78 1.02 -7.15
C PRO A 247 -21.48 1.45 -5.71
N PRO A 248 -22.18 2.46 -5.16
CA PRO A 248 -21.87 3.02 -3.82
C PRO A 248 -21.80 1.97 -2.70
N LYS A 249 -22.69 0.97 -2.72
CA LYS A 249 -22.70 -0.13 -1.74
C LYS A 249 -21.43 -0.98 -1.79
N VAL A 250 -20.99 -1.34 -3.00
CA VAL A 250 -19.77 -2.13 -3.20
C VAL A 250 -18.55 -1.30 -2.81
N LYS A 251 -18.52 -0.01 -3.19
CA LYS A 251 -17.45 0.91 -2.81
C LYS A 251 -17.30 1.05 -1.30
N GLN A 252 -18.42 1.22 -0.58
CA GLN A 252 -18.41 1.25 0.89
C GLN A 252 -17.88 -0.06 1.49
N PHE A 253 -18.29 -1.20 0.97
CA PHE A 253 -17.78 -2.51 1.39
C PHE A 253 -16.26 -2.63 1.17
N VAL A 254 -15.81 -2.33 -0.05
CA VAL A 254 -14.39 -2.40 -0.46
C VAL A 254 -13.52 -1.49 0.41
N HIS A 255 -13.96 -0.28 0.72
CA HIS A 255 -13.25 0.65 1.60
C HIS A 255 -13.20 0.15 3.05
N LYS A 256 -14.32 -0.41 3.54
CA LYS A 256 -14.40 -0.93 4.90
C LYS A 256 -13.45 -2.11 5.12
N PHE A 257 -13.25 -2.94 4.09
CA PHE A 257 -12.42 -4.15 4.16
C PHE A 257 -11.12 -4.04 3.34
N GLN A 258 -10.64 -2.82 3.11
CA GLN A 258 -9.41 -2.59 2.35
C GLN A 258 -8.16 -3.02 3.14
N ALA A 259 -8.16 -2.84 4.46
CA ALA A 259 -7.19 -3.45 5.36
C ALA A 259 -7.93 -3.90 6.63
N VAL A 260 -7.65 -5.11 7.11
CA VAL A 260 -8.35 -5.71 8.25
C VAL A 260 -7.36 -6.07 9.35
N SER A 261 -7.78 -5.90 10.60
CA SER A 261 -6.98 -6.25 11.76
C SER A 261 -7.36 -7.64 12.25
N GLN A 262 -6.40 -8.56 12.29
CA GLN A 262 -6.64 -9.90 12.87
C GLN A 262 -6.84 -9.83 14.40
N SER A 263 -6.27 -8.81 15.06
CA SER A 263 -6.36 -8.65 16.50
C SER A 263 -7.50 -7.76 16.98
N GLY A 264 -8.28 -7.18 16.05
CA GLY A 264 -9.27 -6.15 16.35
C GLY A 264 -8.68 -4.77 16.68
N GLN A 265 -7.35 -4.63 16.70
CA GLN A 265 -6.67 -3.35 16.93
C GLN A 265 -6.67 -2.50 15.65
N ILE A 266 -7.22 -1.29 15.73
CA ILE A 266 -7.48 -0.40 14.59
C ILE A 266 -6.17 0.12 13.94
N ASP A 267 -5.06 0.11 14.66
CA ASP A 267 -3.73 0.57 14.22
C ASP A 267 -2.83 -0.57 13.67
N ARG A 268 -3.34 -1.80 13.66
CA ARG A 268 -2.61 -2.99 13.20
C ARG A 268 -3.29 -3.71 12.04
N CYS A 269 -4.06 -2.97 11.23
CA CYS A 269 -4.63 -3.54 10.03
C CYS A 269 -3.54 -4.02 9.07
N GLU A 270 -3.84 -5.04 8.29
CA GLU A 270 -3.01 -5.52 7.18
C GLU A 270 -3.91 -5.69 5.98
N ASP A 271 -3.38 -5.40 4.79
CA ASP A 271 -4.08 -5.75 3.56
C ASP A 271 -4.25 -7.28 3.45
N MET A 272 -5.26 -7.71 2.70
CA MET A 272 -5.62 -9.11 2.56
C MET A 272 -4.48 -9.95 1.97
N ASP A 273 -3.64 -9.35 1.13
CA ASP A 273 -2.49 -10.05 0.54
C ASP A 273 -1.44 -10.48 1.58
N PHE A 274 -1.19 -9.67 2.62
CA PHE A 274 -0.34 -10.04 3.75
C PHE A 274 -0.91 -11.25 4.48
N GLN A 275 -2.20 -11.24 4.75
CA GLN A 275 -2.87 -12.28 5.51
C GLN A 275 -2.90 -13.59 4.74
N LEU A 276 -3.21 -13.52 3.45
CA LEU A 276 -3.21 -14.66 2.54
C LEU A 276 -1.80 -15.23 2.38
N GLU A 277 -0.76 -14.41 2.27
CA GLU A 277 0.62 -14.92 2.19
C GLU A 277 1.02 -15.64 3.49
N ASN A 278 0.65 -15.11 4.65
CA ASN A 278 0.91 -15.76 5.94
C ASN A 278 0.14 -17.08 6.07
N LEU A 279 -1.12 -17.13 5.62
CA LEU A 279 -1.92 -18.35 5.59
C LEU A 279 -1.30 -19.39 4.65
N ASN A 280 -0.88 -18.96 3.45
CA ASN A 280 -0.23 -19.80 2.45
C ASN A 280 1.10 -20.38 2.95
N LYS A 281 1.94 -19.57 3.63
CA LYS A 281 3.17 -20.07 4.25
C LYS A 281 2.90 -21.18 5.28
N ARG A 282 1.84 -21.03 6.06
CA ARG A 282 1.44 -22.03 7.07
C ARG A 282 0.84 -23.29 6.44
N SER A 283 0.06 -23.16 5.37
CA SER A 283 -0.54 -24.30 4.67
C SER A 283 0.50 -25.13 3.93
N LYS A 284 1.56 -24.50 3.40
CA LYS A 284 2.66 -25.19 2.68
C LYS A 284 3.38 -26.28 3.46
N VAL A 285 3.34 -26.23 4.80
CA VAL A 285 3.90 -27.29 5.66
C VAL A 285 3.11 -28.60 5.52
N TRP A 286 1.85 -28.52 5.11
CA TRP A 286 0.91 -29.63 4.99
C TRP A 286 0.68 -30.10 3.56
N THR A 287 1.14 -29.34 2.58
CA THR A 287 1.01 -29.69 1.16
C THR A 287 2.11 -30.67 0.73
N PRO A 288 1.80 -31.66 -0.10
CA PRO A 288 2.81 -32.56 -0.65
C PRO A 288 3.81 -31.81 -1.54
N LYS A 289 4.99 -32.42 -1.78
CA LYS A 289 5.93 -31.93 -2.79
C LYS A 289 5.32 -32.13 -4.18
N GLY A 290 5.28 -31.06 -4.98
CA GLY A 290 4.68 -31.07 -6.32
C GLY A 290 3.44 -30.18 -6.41
N VAL A 291 2.64 -30.34 -7.47
CA VAL A 291 1.37 -29.62 -7.65
C VAL A 291 0.31 -30.29 -6.76
N PRO A 292 -0.23 -29.60 -5.74
CA PRO A 292 -1.24 -30.19 -4.85
C PRO A 292 -2.59 -30.35 -5.57
N SER A 293 -3.27 -31.47 -5.33
CA SER A 293 -4.66 -31.64 -5.77
C SER A 293 -5.63 -30.83 -4.90
N GLU A 294 -6.89 -30.69 -5.34
CA GLU A 294 -7.95 -30.10 -4.52
C GLU A 294 -8.07 -30.79 -3.14
N SER A 295 -8.03 -32.13 -3.13
CA SER A 295 -8.07 -32.92 -1.91
C SER A 295 -6.90 -32.63 -0.95
N ASP A 296 -5.72 -32.33 -1.51
CA ASP A 296 -4.54 -31.95 -0.73
C ASP A 296 -4.73 -30.58 -0.09
N TRP A 297 -5.25 -29.61 -0.84
CA TRP A 297 -5.58 -28.30 -0.32
C TRP A 297 -6.62 -28.38 0.80
N MET A 298 -7.70 -29.12 0.58
CA MET A 298 -8.75 -29.31 1.60
C MET A 298 -8.20 -29.96 2.87
N ARG A 299 -7.34 -30.97 2.73
CA ARG A 299 -6.66 -31.61 3.86
C ARG A 299 -5.73 -30.65 4.58
N ALA A 300 -4.91 -29.88 3.85
CA ALA A 300 -3.97 -28.92 4.42
C ALA A 300 -4.70 -27.86 5.26
N PHE A 301 -5.77 -27.25 4.73
CA PHE A 301 -6.53 -26.22 5.44
C PHE A 301 -7.32 -26.77 6.63
N ARG A 302 -7.94 -27.96 6.51
CA ARG A 302 -8.61 -28.62 7.65
C ARG A 302 -7.63 -28.91 8.79
N ASN A 303 -6.43 -29.40 8.47
CA ASN A 303 -5.39 -29.64 9.47
C ASN A 303 -4.91 -28.33 10.12
N LEU A 304 -4.75 -27.28 9.32
CA LEU A 304 -4.36 -25.97 9.82
C LEU A 304 -5.39 -25.41 10.80
N GLU A 305 -6.69 -25.54 10.49
CA GLU A 305 -7.77 -25.11 11.38
C GLU A 305 -7.80 -25.91 12.69
N LYS A 306 -7.63 -27.23 12.62
CA LYS A 306 -7.54 -28.09 13.81
C LYS A 306 -6.34 -27.72 14.68
N LEU A 307 -5.18 -27.44 14.07
CA LEU A 307 -4.00 -27.00 14.78
C LEU A 307 -4.22 -25.65 15.48
N ASP A 308 -4.90 -24.71 14.82
CA ASP A 308 -5.24 -23.42 15.42
C ASP A 308 -6.15 -23.60 16.65
N LYS A 309 -7.17 -24.47 16.56
CA LYS A 309 -8.03 -24.81 17.71
C LYS A 309 -7.24 -25.42 18.87
N LEU A 310 -6.33 -26.35 18.58
CA LEU A 310 -5.47 -26.97 19.59
C LEU A 310 -4.55 -25.96 20.27
N ARG A 311 -3.94 -25.05 19.48
CA ARG A 311 -3.09 -23.97 19.99
C ARG A 311 -3.85 -23.06 20.96
N LEU A 312 -5.06 -22.64 20.60
CA LEU A 312 -5.91 -21.80 21.46
C LEU A 312 -6.27 -22.52 22.76
N THR A 313 -6.74 -23.78 22.67
CA THR A 313 -7.04 -24.61 23.85
C THR A 313 -5.81 -24.74 24.78
N THR A 314 -4.62 -24.86 24.18
CA THR A 314 -3.37 -24.95 24.95
C THR A 314 -3.04 -23.63 25.63
N LEU A 315 -3.19 -22.49 24.94
CA LEU A 315 -2.99 -21.15 25.51
C LEU A 315 -3.94 -20.88 26.67
N GLU A 316 -5.22 -21.21 26.51
CA GLU A 316 -6.23 -21.13 27.57
C GLU A 316 -5.84 -21.96 28.80
N ARG A 317 -5.41 -23.22 28.59
CA ARG A 317 -4.93 -24.08 29.69
C ARG A 317 -3.69 -23.55 30.39
N MET A 318 -2.84 -22.80 29.69
CA MET A 318 -1.66 -22.14 30.27
C MET A 318 -1.99 -20.80 30.96
N GLY A 319 -3.22 -20.29 30.82
CA GLY A 319 -3.57 -18.94 31.29
C GLY A 319 -2.89 -17.82 30.49
N CYS A 320 -2.46 -18.10 29.26
CA CYS A 320 -1.76 -17.15 28.40
C CYS A 320 -2.72 -16.57 27.35
N ASN A 321 -2.65 -15.27 27.13
CA ASN A 321 -3.31 -14.63 25.99
C ASN A 321 -2.62 -15.06 24.67
N ASP A 322 -3.38 -15.13 23.55
CA ASP A 322 -2.75 -15.36 22.25
C ASP A 322 -1.82 -14.16 21.94
N PRO A 323 -0.50 -14.36 21.76
CA PRO A 323 0.42 -13.28 21.43
C PRO A 323 0.11 -12.61 20.08
N LYS A 324 -0.68 -13.24 19.21
CA LYS A 324 -1.18 -12.64 17.96
C LYS A 324 -2.47 -11.84 18.15
N GLY A 325 -3.08 -11.91 19.32
CA GLY A 325 -4.32 -11.21 19.66
C GLY A 325 -5.53 -11.61 18.80
N VAL A 326 -5.48 -12.73 18.07
CA VAL A 326 -6.52 -13.09 17.08
C VAL A 326 -7.84 -13.32 17.79
N ILE A 327 -8.77 -12.37 17.65
CA ILE A 327 -10.15 -12.54 18.10
C ILE A 327 -10.89 -13.21 16.95
N ARG A 328 -11.17 -14.51 17.04
CA ARG A 328 -12.23 -15.08 16.20
C ARG A 328 -13.56 -14.75 16.86
N ALA A 329 -14.50 -14.25 16.05
CA ALA A 329 -15.91 -14.21 16.43
C ALA A 329 -16.28 -15.59 16.96
N SER A 330 -16.81 -15.63 18.19
CA SER A 330 -17.33 -16.85 18.79
C SER A 330 -18.26 -17.53 17.79
N SER A 331 -17.97 -18.79 17.48
CA SER A 331 -18.82 -19.66 16.65
C SER A 331 -20.11 -20.00 17.41
N SER A 332 -20.97 -19.00 17.59
CA SER A 332 -22.34 -19.12 18.07
C SER A 332 -23.31 -18.39 17.12
N HIS A 333 -23.00 -18.39 15.82
CA HIS A 333 -24.00 -18.15 14.78
C HIS A 333 -24.37 -19.50 14.18
N THR A 334 -25.48 -20.05 14.67
CA THR A 334 -26.34 -20.90 13.86
C THR A 334 -26.54 -20.26 12.49
N PRO A 335 -26.43 -21.02 11.38
CA PRO A 335 -26.79 -20.49 10.08
C PRO A 335 -28.30 -20.22 10.09
N GLN A 336 -28.69 -18.94 10.12
CA GLN A 336 -29.98 -18.57 9.59
C GLN A 336 -29.85 -18.67 8.07
N GLU A 337 -30.67 -19.55 7.49
CA GLU A 337 -30.98 -19.60 6.07
C GLU A 337 -31.34 -18.18 5.63
N THR A 338 -30.43 -17.53 4.89
CA THR A 338 -30.81 -16.34 4.15
C THR A 338 -31.25 -16.81 2.79
N GLU A 339 -32.56 -16.71 2.58
CA GLU A 339 -33.24 -16.86 1.31
C GLU A 339 -32.44 -16.22 0.17
N ILE A 340 -32.34 -17.02 -0.89
CA ILE A 340 -32.10 -16.61 -2.26
C ILE A 340 -33.02 -15.42 -2.56
N LEU A 341 -32.45 -14.31 -3.03
CA LEU A 341 -33.21 -13.29 -3.73
C LEU A 341 -32.61 -13.11 -5.11
N GLU A 342 -33.45 -13.49 -6.07
CA GLU A 342 -33.47 -13.23 -7.50
C GLU A 342 -33.18 -11.77 -7.89
#